data_AF-A0A7X8CQP7-F1
#
_entry.id   AF-A0A7X8CQP7-F1
#
_cell.length_a   1.000
_cell.length_b   1.000
_cell.length_c   1.000
_cell.angle_alpha   90.00
_cell.angle_beta   90.00
_cell.angle_gamma   90.00
#
_symmetry.space_group_name_H-M   'P 1'
#
loop_
_entity.id
_entity.type
_entity.pdbx_description
1 polymer ?
#
loop_
_entity_poly.entity_id
_entity_poly.type
_entity_poly.pdbx_seq_one_letter_code
_entity_poly.pdbx_strand_id
1 'polypeptide(L)'
;MTRQIIFAAVLLITLGIFSWTLNRLIKYFKFTRPAFPIRDFGKRFSLTLKVAFGQTKIFRRPVIGFFHALVFWGFCIILFGSIEMVIDGLAGSERALHF
;
A
#
# COMPACT_ATOMS: atom_id res chain seq x y z
N MET A 1 -20.20 7.53 -20.12
CA MET A 1 -20.42 8.45 -18.98
C MET A 1 -21.06 7.77 -17.78
N THR A 2 -22.19 7.05 -17.92
CA THR A 2 -22.83 6.34 -16.80
C THR A 2 -21.89 5.41 -16.03
N ARG A 3 -21.05 4.64 -16.73
CA ARG A 3 -20.06 3.74 -16.12
C ARG A 3 -19.02 4.49 -15.27
N GLN A 4 -18.48 5.60 -15.78
CA GLN A 4 -17.50 6.42 -15.04
C GLN A 4 -18.13 7.09 -13.81
N ILE A 5 -19.39 7.53 -13.90
CA ILE A 5 -20.11 8.11 -12.77
C ILE A 5 -20.30 7.07 -11.66
N ILE A 6 -20.73 5.85 -12.02
CA ILE A 6 -20.87 4.75 -11.06
C ILE A 6 -19.52 4.41 -10.44
N PHE A 7 -18.46 4.28 -11.25
CA PHE A 7 -17.12 3.99 -10.78
C PHE A 7 -16.62 5.07 -9.81
N ALA A 8 -16.72 6.34 -10.19
CA ALA A 8 -16.32 7.48 -9.36
C ALA A 8 -17.10 7.52 -8.04
N ALA A 9 -18.41 7.28 -8.07
CA ALA A 9 -19.22 7.23 -6.85
C ALA A 9 -18.77 6.11 -5.90
N VAL A 10 -18.54 4.89 -6.40
CA VAL A 10 -18.05 3.75 -5.60
C VAL A 10 -16.64 4.02 -5.07
N LEU A 11 -15.76 4.59 -5.89
CA LEU A 11 -14.40 4.97 -5.49
C LEU A 11 -14.42 6.01 -4.36
N LEU A 12 -15.25 7.06 -4.49
CA LEU A 12 -15.40 8.09 -3.46
C LEU A 12 -15.95 7.53 -2.15
N ILE A 13 -16.96 6.67 -2.20
CA ILE A 13 -17.51 6.01 -1.00
C ILE A 13 -16.42 5.17 -0.32
N THR A 14 -15.68 4.39 -1.10
CA THR A 14 -14.59 3.52 -0.60
C THR A 14 -13.49 4.35 0.08
N LEU A 15 -13.00 5.40 -0.59
CA LEU A 15 -11.99 6.29 -0.03
C LEU A 15 -12.51 7.09 1.17
N GLY A 16 -13.80 7.45 1.18
CA GLY A 16 -14.45 8.12 2.30
C GLY A 16 -14.48 7.24 3.56
N ILE A 17 -14.94 6.00 3.44
CA ILE A 17 -14.97 5.02 4.54
C ILE A 17 -13.54 4.70 5.02
N PHE A 18 -12.60 4.51 4.08
CA PHE A 18 -11.20 4.28 4.40
C PHE A 18 -10.60 5.45 5.19
N SER A 19 -10.80 6.68 4.72
CA SER A 19 -10.30 7.90 5.38
C SER A 19 -10.92 8.10 6.76
N TRP A 20 -12.22 7.83 6.93
CA TRP A 20 -12.88 7.86 8.23
C TRP A 20 -12.27 6.84 9.21
N THR A 21 -12.04 5.61 8.73
CA THR A 21 -11.43 4.53 9.52
C THR A 21 -10.00 4.89 9.94
N LEU A 22 -9.20 5.42 9.00
CA LEU A 22 -7.84 5.87 9.27
C LEU A 22 -7.80 7.02 10.27
N ASN A 23 -8.68 8.02 10.12
CA ASN A 23 -8.77 9.13 11.07
C ASN A 23 -9.13 8.65 12.48
N ARG A 24 -10.06 7.68 12.59
CA ARG A 24 -10.40 7.06 13.89
C ARG A 24 -9.18 6.39 14.51
N LEU A 25 -8.42 5.63 13.73
CA LEU A 25 -7.20 4.97 14.20
C LEU A 25 -6.13 5.98 14.64
N ILE A 26 -5.91 7.03 13.86
CA ILE A 26 -4.97 8.12 14.21
C ILE A 26 -5.39 8.79 15.52
N LYS A 27 -6.69 9.04 15.74
CA LYS A 27 -7.19 9.59 17.01
C LYS A 27 -6.86 8.68 18.19
N TYR A 28 -6.98 7.35 18.04
CA TYR A 28 -6.55 6.42 19.09
C TYR A 28 -5.06 6.50 19.37
N PHE A 29 -4.22 6.58 18.33
CA PHE A 29 -2.78 6.74 18.51
C PHE A 29 -2.38 8.04 19.19
N LYS A 30 -3.16 9.13 19.04
CA LYS A 30 -2.89 10.40 19.74
C LYS A 30 -2.99 10.30 21.27
N PHE A 31 -3.69 9.29 21.81
CA PHE A 31 -3.73 9.04 23.25
C PHE A 31 -2.51 8.24 23.76
N THR A 32 -1.68 7.72 22.85
CA THR A 32 -0.46 6.99 23.24
C THR A 32 0.65 7.94 23.69
N ARG A 33 1.61 7.42 24.45
CA ARG A 33 2.77 8.21 24.90
C ARG A 33 3.59 8.66 23.69
N PRO A 34 4.19 9.86 23.71
CA PRO A 34 5.04 10.33 22.63
C PRO A 34 6.17 9.33 22.39
N ALA A 35 6.39 8.99 21.13
CA ALA A 35 7.50 8.14 20.73
C ALA A 35 8.83 8.84 20.99
N PHE A 36 9.89 8.06 21.19
CA PHE A 36 11.25 8.58 21.26
C PHE A 36 11.62 9.35 19.96
N PRO A 37 12.45 10.40 20.05
CA PRO A 37 12.92 11.12 18.87
C PRO A 37 13.51 10.17 17.83
N ILE A 38 13.06 10.30 16.58
CA ILE A 38 13.62 9.51 15.48
C ILE A 38 15.04 10.02 15.20
N ARG A 39 16.02 9.13 15.36
CA ARG A 39 17.44 9.38 15.06
C ARG A 39 17.92 8.44 13.94
N ASP A 40 19.01 8.81 13.28
CA ASP A 40 19.71 8.00 12.28
C ASP A 40 18.84 7.47 11.12
N PHE A 41 18.21 8.37 10.36
CA PHE A 41 17.35 8.01 9.23
C PHE A 41 18.00 7.03 8.24
N GLY A 42 19.29 7.19 7.93
CA GLY A 42 20.01 6.28 7.03
C GLY A 42 20.05 4.83 7.53
N LYS A 43 20.35 4.63 8.82
CA LYS A 43 20.35 3.28 9.42
C LYS A 43 18.95 2.68 9.42
N ARG A 44 17.92 3.48 9.71
CA ARG A 44 16.53 3.02 9.72
C ARG A 44 16.04 2.65 8.33
N PHE A 45 16.35 3.46 7.31
CA PHE A 45 16.00 3.15 5.93
C PHE A 45 16.71 1.90 5.42
N SER A 46 18.01 1.78 5.69
CA SER A 46 18.79 0.56 5.38
C SER A 46 18.20 -0.68 6.08
N LEU A 47 17.84 -0.56 7.36
CA LEU A 47 17.19 -1.63 8.11
C LEU A 47 15.82 -2.00 7.51
N THR A 48 15.00 -1.02 7.14
CA THR A 48 13.71 -1.25 6.49
C THR A 48 13.88 -1.93 5.14
N LEU A 49 14.83 -1.50 4.30
CA LEU A 49 15.14 -2.19 3.05
C LEU A 49 15.55 -3.64 3.30
N LYS A 50 16.45 -3.88 4.26
CA LYS A 50 16.92 -5.23 4.59
C LYS A 50 15.81 -6.14 5.15
N VAL A 51 14.91 -5.60 5.97
CA VAL A 51 13.90 -6.40 6.68
C VAL A 51 12.59 -6.50 5.90
N ALA A 52 12.08 -5.40 5.34
CA ALA A 52 10.82 -5.37 4.62
C ALA A 52 10.99 -5.91 3.19
N PHE A 53 11.88 -5.32 2.39
CA PHE A 53 12.08 -5.74 1.00
C PHE A 53 12.94 -7.01 0.91
N GLY A 54 14.02 -7.09 1.69
CA GLY A 54 14.87 -8.28 1.77
C GLY A 54 14.28 -9.43 2.59
N GLN A 55 13.17 -9.21 3.30
CA GLN A 55 12.45 -10.22 4.09
C GLN A 55 13.30 -11.05 5.07
N THR A 56 14.45 -10.52 5.50
CA THR A 56 15.47 -11.25 6.25
C THR A 56 14.97 -11.86 7.57
N LYS A 57 13.90 -11.33 8.16
CA LYS A 57 13.28 -11.90 9.37
C LYS A 57 12.41 -13.13 9.09
N ILE A 58 11.77 -13.21 7.93
CA ILE A 58 10.84 -14.28 7.58
C ILE A 58 11.61 -15.46 6.96
N PHE A 59 12.70 -15.18 6.24
CA PHE A 59 13.64 -16.18 5.73
C PHE A 59 14.37 -17.02 6.80
N ARG A 60 14.15 -16.75 8.09
CA ARG A 60 14.48 -17.70 9.17
C ARG A 60 13.84 -19.07 8.97
N ARG A 61 12.71 -19.14 8.26
CA ARG A 61 12.10 -20.38 7.75
C ARG A 61 12.15 -20.34 6.22
N PRO A 62 13.12 -20.99 5.56
CA PRO A 62 13.47 -20.71 4.18
C PRO A 62 12.32 -20.97 3.20
N VAL A 63 11.58 -22.06 3.36
CA VAL A 63 10.44 -22.40 2.49
C VAL A 63 9.32 -21.37 2.61
N ILE A 64 8.90 -21.04 3.83
CA ILE A 64 7.83 -20.06 4.10
C ILE A 64 8.26 -18.66 3.66
N GLY A 65 9.52 -18.28 3.94
CA GLY A 65 10.09 -17.01 3.52
C GLY A 65 10.12 -16.86 2.00
N PHE A 66 10.46 -17.92 1.28
CA PHE A 66 10.44 -17.92 -0.18
C PHE A 66 9.02 -17.67 -0.73
N PHE A 67 8.02 -18.42 -0.27
CA PHE A 67 6.63 -18.20 -0.68
C PHE A 67 6.14 -16.79 -0.31
N HIS A 68 6.48 -16.30 0.88
CA HIS A 68 6.11 -14.95 1.29
C HIS A 68 6.76 -13.87 0.42
N ALA A 69 8.01 -14.06 0.01
CA ALA A 69 8.71 -13.15 -0.88
C ALA A 69 8.04 -13.10 -2.26
N LEU A 70 7.69 -14.25 -2.84
CA LEU A 70 6.97 -14.31 -4.12
C LEU A 70 5.65 -13.54 -4.07
N VAL A 71 4.85 -13.75 -3.02
CA VAL A 71 3.57 -13.06 -2.85
C VAL A 71 3.78 -11.55 -2.65
N PHE A 72 4.71 -11.14 -1.80
CA PHE A 72 5.01 -9.73 -1.55
C PHE A 72 5.42 -8.99 -2.83
N TRP A 73 6.40 -9.52 -3.56
CA TRP A 73 6.87 -8.91 -4.81
C TRP A 73 5.82 -8.97 -5.92
N GLY A 74 5.01 -10.04 -5.97
CA GLY A 74 3.84 -10.11 -6.84
C GLY A 74 2.85 -8.98 -6.58
N PHE A 75 2.52 -8.70 -5.31
CA PHE A 75 1.66 -7.58 -4.95
C PHE A 75 2.28 -6.21 -5.30
N CYS A 76 3.60 -6.05 -5.16
CA CYS A 76 4.27 -4.82 -5.59
C CYS A 76 4.09 -4.56 -7.10
N ILE A 77 4.14 -5.61 -7.93
CA ILE A 77 3.94 -5.49 -9.37
C ILE A 77 2.46 -5.22 -9.70
N ILE A 78 1.54 -6.00 -9.13
CA ILE A 78 0.09 -5.87 -9.40
C ILE A 78 -0.45 -4.51 -8.95
N LEU A 79 0.18 -3.86 -7.96
CA LEU A 79 -0.20 -2.53 -7.51
C LEU A 79 -0.15 -1.49 -8.64
N PHE A 80 0.82 -1.57 -9.54
CA PHE A 80 0.88 -0.67 -10.70
C PHE A 80 -0.33 -0.85 -11.62
N GLY A 81 -0.72 -2.10 -11.89
CA GLY A 81 -1.94 -2.40 -12.66
C GLY A 81 -3.22 -1.96 -11.94
N SER A 82 -3.25 -2.05 -10.60
CA SER A 82 -4.40 -1.55 -9.82
C SER A 82 -4.52 -0.03 -9.89
N ILE A 83 -3.40 0.69 -9.89
CA ILE A 83 -3.38 2.15 -10.10
C ILE A 83 -3.86 2.50 -11.52
N GLU A 84 -3.39 1.76 -12.53
CA GLU A 84 -3.88 1.91 -13.91
C GLU A 84 -5.39 1.73 -13.99
N MET A 85 -5.94 0.66 -13.40
CA MET A 85 -7.39 0.41 -13.38
C MET A 85 -8.19 1.55 -12.75
N VAL A 86 -7.65 2.22 -11.73
CA VAL A 86 -8.29 3.40 -11.13
C VAL A 86 -8.29 4.57 -12.10
N ILE A 87 -7.17 4.82 -12.78
CA ILE A 87 -7.04 5.89 -13.77
C ILE A 87 -7.98 5.64 -14.95
N ASP A 88 -7.92 4.44 -15.55
CA ASP A 88 -8.75 4.03 -16.68
C ASP A 88 -10.25 4.08 -16.33
N GLY A 89 -10.62 3.62 -15.13
CA GLY A 89 -12.00 3.68 -14.65
C GLY A 89 -12.55 5.10 -14.52
N LEU A 90 -11.71 6.08 -14.21
CA LEU A 90 -12.08 7.50 -14.13
C LEU A 90 -12.04 8.20 -15.49
N ALA A 91 -11.00 7.96 -16.29
CA ALA A 91 -10.79 8.60 -17.57
C ALA A 91 -11.66 8.00 -18.69
N GLY A 92 -12.11 6.76 -18.53
CA GLY A 92 -12.73 5.97 -19.60
C GLY A 92 -11.76 5.58 -20.71
N SER A 93 -10.45 5.58 -20.42
CA SER A 93 -9.40 5.05 -21.30
C SER A 93 -9.30 3.54 -21.17
N GLU A 94 -8.63 2.90 -22.14
CA GLU A 94 -8.14 1.54 -21.99
C GLU A 94 -6.61 1.56 -22.07
N ARG A 95 -5.95 1.11 -20.98
CA ARG A 95 -4.50 0.92 -20.86
C ARG A 95 -3.68 2.21 -20.82
N ALA A 96 -4.00 3.12 -19.90
CA ALA A 96 -3.30 4.40 -19.77
C ALA A 96 -1.78 4.29 -19.45
N LEU A 97 -1.30 3.17 -18.91
CA LEU A 97 0.12 2.97 -18.55
C LEU A 97 0.83 1.99 -19.50
N HIS A 98 0.27 1.72 -20.68
CA HIS A 98 0.93 0.89 -21.68
C HIS A 98 2.16 1.60 -22.26
N PHE A 99 3.34 1.05 -21.98
CA PHE A 99 4.61 1.38 -22.64
C PHE A 99 5.04 0.19 -23.50
#